data_AF-A0A1F7XNS3-F1
#
_entry.id   AF-A0A1F7XNS3-F1
#
_cell.length_a   1.000
_cell.length_b   1.000
_cell.length_c   1.000
_cell.angle_alpha   90.00
_cell.angle_beta   90.00
_cell.angle_gamma   90.00
#
_symmetry.space_group_name_H-M   'P 1'
#
loop_
_entity.id
_entity.type
_entity.pdbx_description
1 polymer ?
#
loop_
_entity_poly.entity_id
_entity_poly.type
_entity_poly.pdbx_seq_one_letter_code
_entity_poly.pdbx_strand_id
1 'polypeptide(L)'
;MTVGKKNWSGEVTKTSIALDLEEGVFTWDNPKKIAESLKNSAENSLRRKAEPYASAMSMLNFYINRAGNKLGPKQKKILEDAKVELRKAFGR
;
A
#
# COMPACT_ATOMS: atom_id res chain seq x y z
N MET A 1 31.95 1.30 -3.83
CA MET A 1 31.04 1.49 -2.67
C MET A 1 29.74 2.11 -3.15
N THR A 2 28.71 1.31 -3.38
CA THR A 2 27.33 1.80 -3.52
C THR A 2 26.44 0.78 -2.84
N VAL A 3 25.98 1.10 -1.64
CA VAL A 3 25.01 0.31 -0.88
C VAL A 3 23.73 0.29 -1.71
N GLY A 4 23.50 -0.81 -2.42
CA GLY A 4 22.25 -1.09 -3.10
C GLY A 4 21.15 -1.10 -2.05
N LYS A 5 20.42 0.02 -1.97
CA LYS A 5 19.18 0.21 -1.24
C LYS A 5 18.33 -1.04 -1.53
N LYS A 6 18.19 -1.94 -0.55
CA LYS A 6 17.26 -3.09 -0.61
C LYS A 6 15.85 -2.53 -0.59
N ASN A 7 15.46 -1.94 -1.73
CA ASN A 7 14.13 -1.43 -1.98
C ASN A 7 13.24 -2.65 -2.12
N TRP A 8 12.37 -2.80 -1.13
CA TRP A 8 11.36 -3.84 -1.07
C TRP A 8 10.60 -3.92 -2.39
N SER A 9 11.00 -4.85 -3.24
CA SER A 9 10.42 -5.06 -4.56
C SER A 9 10.31 -6.56 -4.78
N GLY A 10 9.09 -7.04 -4.98
CA GLY A 10 8.83 -8.29 -5.69
C GLY A 10 8.32 -9.48 -4.87
N GLU A 11 8.93 -9.82 -3.73
CA GLU A 11 8.74 -11.20 -3.23
C GLU A 11 7.49 -11.45 -2.38
N VAL A 12 6.95 -10.43 -1.69
CA VAL A 12 5.80 -10.65 -0.80
C VAL A 12 4.44 -10.34 -1.44
N THR A 13 4.45 -9.77 -2.65
CA THR A 13 3.27 -9.65 -3.52
C THR A 13 2.84 -11.01 -4.10
N LYS A 14 3.69 -12.05 -4.01
CA LYS A 14 3.54 -13.31 -4.77
C LYS A 14 2.48 -14.28 -4.27
N THR A 15 2.01 -14.21 -3.02
CA THR A 15 1.20 -15.33 -2.47
C THR A 15 -0.27 -15.03 -2.19
N SER A 16 -0.75 -13.77 -2.15
CA SER A 16 -2.18 -13.51 -1.93
C SER A 16 -2.76 -12.20 -2.46
N ILE A 17 -1.96 -11.12 -2.63
CA ILE A 17 -2.48 -9.80 -3.00
C ILE A 17 -1.61 -9.24 -4.14
N ALA A 18 -1.90 -9.67 -5.38
CA ALA A 18 -1.18 -9.21 -6.56
C ALA A 18 -1.77 -7.89 -7.04
N LEU A 19 -1.40 -6.78 -6.41
CA LEU A 19 -1.65 -5.43 -6.92
C LEU A 19 -0.41 -4.94 -7.67
N ASP A 20 -0.63 -4.34 -8.84
CA ASP A 20 0.43 -3.63 -9.56
C ASP A 20 0.56 -2.23 -8.94
N LEU A 21 1.45 -2.12 -7.95
CA LEU A 21 1.62 -0.92 -7.13
C LEU A 21 2.62 0.05 -7.76
N GLU A 22 2.34 1.35 -7.61
CA GLU A 22 3.28 2.40 -7.98
C GLU A 22 4.52 2.39 -7.08
N GLU A 23 5.68 2.66 -7.67
CA GLU A 23 6.96 2.65 -6.96
C GLU A 23 6.95 3.69 -5.83
N GLY A 24 7.28 3.24 -4.61
CA GLY A 24 7.35 4.12 -3.46
C GLY A 24 6.00 4.64 -2.97
N VAL A 25 4.85 4.10 -3.42
CA VAL A 25 3.51 4.55 -3.00
C VAL A 25 3.37 4.70 -1.49
N PHE A 26 3.94 3.79 -0.70
CA PHE A 26 3.87 3.84 0.76
C PHE A 26 4.84 4.82 1.44
N THR A 27 5.71 5.48 0.66
CA THR A 27 6.68 6.47 1.16
C THR A 27 6.25 7.91 0.92
N TRP A 28 5.11 8.11 0.24
CA TRP A 28 4.57 9.44 0.01
C TRP A 28 4.07 10.08 1.29
N ASP A 29 3.96 11.40 1.27
CA ASP A 29 3.56 12.23 2.40
C ASP A 29 2.06 12.59 2.38
N ASN A 30 1.35 12.28 1.29
CA ASN A 30 -0.06 12.60 1.12
C ASN A 30 -0.94 11.33 1.23
N PRO A 31 -1.74 11.18 2.31
CA PRO A 31 -2.56 9.99 2.53
C PRO A 31 -3.62 9.77 1.44
N LYS A 32 -4.18 10.85 0.88
CA LYS A 32 -5.17 10.78 -0.20
C LYS A 32 -4.55 10.22 -1.48
N LYS A 33 -3.34 10.67 -1.81
CA LYS A 33 -2.61 10.18 -3.00
C LYS A 33 -2.29 8.68 -2.87
N ILE A 34 -1.91 8.23 -1.67
CA ILE A 34 -1.67 6.81 -1.38
C ILE A 34 -2.96 6.01 -1.58
N ALA A 35 -4.08 6.49 -1.02
CA ALA A 35 -5.38 5.85 -1.15
C ALA A 35 -5.85 5.75 -2.61
N GLU A 36 -5.71 6.82 -3.39
CA GLU A 36 -6.07 6.84 -4.82
C GLU A 36 -5.22 5.86 -5.65
N SER A 37 -3.91 5.82 -5.42
CA SER A 37 -3.02 4.89 -6.11
C SER A 37 -3.35 3.43 -5.76
N LEU A 38 -3.61 3.13 -4.47
CA LEU A 38 -4.04 1.81 -4.04
C LEU A 38 -5.40 1.40 -4.61
N LYS A 39 -6.36 2.33 -4.68
CA LYS A 39 -7.65 2.11 -5.32
C LYS A 39 -7.48 1.76 -6.79
N ASN A 40 -6.76 2.60 -7.54
CA ASN A 40 -6.50 2.36 -8.96
C ASN A 40 -5.80 1.01 -9.18
N SER A 41 -4.82 0.66 -8.35
CA SER A 41 -4.11 -0.63 -8.42
C SER A 41 -5.06 -1.80 -8.17
N ALA A 42 -5.99 -1.66 -7.22
CA ALA A 42 -6.95 -2.68 -6.86
C ALA A 42 -8.11 -2.83 -7.86
N GLU A 43 -8.53 -1.75 -8.50
CA GLU A 43 -9.55 -1.78 -9.55
C GLU A 43 -9.01 -2.37 -10.85
N ASN A 44 -7.76 -2.04 -11.22
CA ASN A 44 -7.14 -2.51 -12.45
C ASN A 44 -6.49 -3.90 -12.33
N SER A 45 -6.32 -4.43 -11.12
CA SER A 45 -5.71 -5.76 -10.96
C SER A 45 -6.64 -6.89 -11.42
N LEU A 46 -6.24 -7.57 -12.49
CA LEU A 46 -6.87 -8.81 -12.97
C LEU A 46 -6.54 -10.04 -12.10
N ARG A 47 -5.57 -9.92 -11.19
CA ARG A 47 -5.04 -11.03 -10.37
C ARG A 47 -5.59 -11.04 -8.94
N ARG A 48 -6.47 -10.10 -8.59
CA ARG A 48 -7.07 -9.99 -7.25
C ARG A 48 -8.04 -11.15 -6.97
N LYS A 49 -7.99 -11.67 -5.75
CA LYS A 49 -8.89 -12.75 -5.27
C LYS A 49 -10.09 -12.22 -4.48
N ALA A 50 -10.11 -10.93 -4.18
CA ALA A 50 -11.11 -10.28 -3.34
C ALA A 50 -11.61 -8.98 -3.97
N GLU A 51 -12.62 -8.38 -3.33
CA GLU A 51 -13.13 -7.06 -3.70
C GLU A 51 -12.02 -5.99 -3.70
N PRO A 52 -12.08 -4.98 -4.59
CA PRO A 52 -11.02 -3.98 -4.74
C PRO A 52 -10.68 -3.27 -3.42
N TYR A 53 -11.71 -2.84 -2.67
CA TYR A 53 -11.50 -2.22 -1.36
C TYR A 53 -10.77 -3.15 -0.37
N ALA A 54 -11.21 -4.41 -0.27
CA ALA A 54 -10.60 -5.37 0.64
C ALA A 54 -9.14 -5.66 0.25
N SER A 55 -8.86 -5.74 -1.06
CA SER A 55 -7.52 -5.93 -1.60
C SER A 55 -6.61 -4.74 -1.27
N ALA A 56 -7.07 -3.51 -1.52
CA ALA A 56 -6.32 -2.29 -1.22
C ALA A 56 -6.05 -2.12 0.28
N MET A 57 -7.07 -2.33 1.12
CA MET A 57 -6.94 -2.22 2.58
C MET A 57 -5.99 -3.29 3.13
N SER A 58 -6.10 -4.53 2.62
CA SER A 58 -5.20 -5.61 3.04
C SER A 58 -3.76 -5.33 2.65
N MET A 59 -3.52 -4.73 1.48
CA MET A 59 -2.18 -4.33 1.04
C MET A 59 -1.59 -3.23 1.92
N LEU A 60 -2.38 -2.22 2.27
CA LEU A 60 -1.95 -1.14 3.17
C LEU A 60 -1.63 -1.67 4.57
N ASN A 61 -2.50 -2.49 5.15
CA ASN A 61 -2.25 -3.13 6.44
C ASN A 61 -1.04 -4.05 6.40
N PHE A 62 -0.89 -4.84 5.34
CA PHE A 62 0.27 -5.70 5.14
C PHE A 62 1.57 -4.88 5.14
N TYR A 63 1.62 -3.76 4.41
CA TYR A 63 2.81 -2.90 4.40
C TYR A 63 3.13 -2.35 5.80
N ILE A 64 2.14 -1.80 6.51
CA ILE A 64 2.33 -1.25 7.87
C ILE A 64 2.88 -2.32 8.82
N ASN A 65 2.26 -3.50 8.82
CA ASN A 65 2.66 -4.62 9.68
C ASN A 65 4.08 -5.10 9.36
N ARG A 66 4.42 -5.16 8.07
CA ARG A 66 5.70 -5.66 7.59
C ARG A 66 6.84 -4.66 7.79
N ALA A 67 6.55 -3.36 7.64
CA ALA A 67 7.50 -2.29 7.89
C ALA A 67 7.81 -2.17 9.39
N GLY A 68 6.80 -2.38 10.25
CA GLY A 68 6.95 -2.48 11.71
C GLY A 68 7.80 -1.34 12.28
N ASN A 69 8.85 -1.70 13.02
CA ASN A 69 9.74 -0.75 13.70
C ASN A 69 10.63 0.08 12.74
N LYS A 70 10.71 -0.26 11.45
CA LYS A 70 11.44 0.54 10.45
C LYS A 70 10.63 1.72 9.93
N LEU A 71 9.32 1.74 10.23
CA LEU A 71 8.43 2.81 9.83
C LEU A 71 8.50 3.94 10.86
N GLY A 72 9.03 5.09 10.44
CA GLY A 72 9.06 6.27 11.31
C GLY A 72 7.64 6.67 11.76
N PRO A 73 7.47 7.23 12.96
CA PRO A 73 6.15 7.53 13.53
C PRO A 73 5.32 8.47 12.64
N LYS A 74 5.98 9.41 11.95
CA LYS A 74 5.33 10.28 10.95
C LYS A 74 4.76 9.49 9.79
N GLN A 75 5.55 8.59 9.19
CA GLN A 75 5.09 7.78 8.06
C GLN A 75 3.99 6.81 8.49
N LYS A 76 4.10 6.24 9.69
CA LYS A 76 3.04 5.40 10.26
C LYS A 76 1.72 6.16 10.34
N LYS A 77 1.73 7.40 10.85
CA LYS A 77 0.53 8.23 10.92
C LYS A 77 -0.06 8.48 9.53
N ILE A 78 0.77 8.81 8.54
CA ILE A 78 0.32 9.03 7.16
C ILE A 78 -0.33 7.78 6.56
N LEU A 79 0.23 6.59 6.81
CA LEU A 79 -0.34 5.34 6.33
C LEU A 79 -1.62 4.93 7.07
N GLU A 80 -1.76 5.28 8.35
CA GLU A 80 -3.02 5.13 9.08
C GLU A 80 -4.10 6.09 8.54
N ASP A 81 -3.75 7.36 8.29
CA ASP A 81 -4.65 8.35 7.67
C ASP A 81 -5.06 7.90 6.25
N ALA A 82 -4.15 7.27 5.51
CA ALA A 82 -4.46 6.68 4.21
C ALA A 82 -5.52 5.58 4.28
N LYS A 83 -5.69 4.86 5.40
CA LYS A 83 -6.80 3.90 5.57
C LYS A 83 -8.15 4.61 5.56
N VAL A 84 -8.22 5.77 6.20
CA VAL A 84 -9.44 6.60 6.25
C VAL A 84 -9.75 7.14 4.86
N GLU A 85 -8.74 7.67 4.17
CA GLU A 85 -8.91 8.17 2.79
C GLU A 85 -9.30 7.06 1.82
N LEU A 86 -8.75 5.85 2.00
CA LEU A 86 -9.14 4.69 1.20
C LEU A 86 -10.60 4.31 1.42
N ARG A 87 -11.08 4.34 2.67
CA ARG A 87 -12.48 4.10 2.98
C ARG A 87 -13.41 5.11 2.29
N LYS A 88 -13.05 6.40 2.35
CA LYS A 88 -13.78 7.48 1.65
C LYS A 88 -13.76 7.30 0.13
N ALA A 89 -12.60 6.93 -0.45
CA ALA A 89 -12.43 6.75 -1.89
C ALA A 89 -13.29 5.61 -2.46
N PHE A 90 -13.66 4.63 -1.62
CA PHE A 90 -14.58 3.54 -1.95
C PHE A 90 -16.02 3.76 -1.46
N GLY A 91 -16.32 4.91 -0.85
CA GLY A 91 -17.66 5.25 -0.36
C GLY A 91 -18.16 4.38 0.80
N ARG A 92 -17.26 3.88 1.65
CA ARG A 92 -17.59 3.00 2.80
C ARG A 92 -17.59 3.71 4.14
#